data_AF-A0AAV3UQD1-F1
#
_entry.id   AF-A0AAV3UQD1-F1
#
_cell.length_a   1.000
_cell.length_b   1.000
_cell.length_c   1.000
_cell.angle_alpha   90.00
_cell.angle_beta   90.00
_cell.angle_gamma   90.00
#
_symmetry.space_group_name_H-M   'P 1'
#
loop_
_entity.id
_entity.type
_entity.pdbx_description
1 polymer ?
#
loop_
_entity_poly.entity_id
_entity_poly.type
_entity_poly.pdbx_seq_one_letter_code
_entity_poly.pdbx_strand_id
1 'polypeptide(L)'
;MTRTSTSITPEEIENTFERCPDCGTYAVQITDSHYCTTRFTSNLSDAERDQRIAADPYPADETVAIVDQFVGDAFAYHELDADNDPHCTLQTDNPLAYCTRKEAQDDQYAPCQLCQRLREKREADQ
;
A
#
# COMPACT_ATOMS: atom_id res chain seq x y z
N MET A 1 3.52 -10.37 38.25
CA MET A 1 2.47 -10.96 37.39
C MET A 1 3.17 -11.82 36.36
N THR A 2 3.18 -13.14 36.56
CA THR A 2 3.69 -14.10 35.58
C THR A 2 2.71 -14.11 34.40
N ARG A 3 3.13 -13.56 33.26
CA ARG A 3 2.39 -13.70 32.02
C ARG A 3 2.40 -15.18 31.65
N THR A 4 1.23 -15.80 31.68
CA THR A 4 1.00 -17.11 31.07
C THR A 4 1.18 -16.91 29.57
N SER A 5 2.35 -17.28 29.02
CA SER A 5 2.54 -17.34 27.58
C SER A 5 1.74 -18.54 27.07
N THR A 6 0.53 -18.29 26.60
CA THR A 6 -0.14 -19.23 25.70
C THR A 6 0.73 -19.30 24.45
N SER A 7 1.37 -20.45 24.22
CA SER A 7 2.13 -20.68 23.00
C SER A 7 1.15 -20.60 21.84
N ILE A 8 1.28 -19.57 21.01
CA ILE A 8 0.58 -19.48 19.73
C ILE A 8 1.12 -20.59 18.82
N THR A 9 0.24 -21.36 18.20
CA THR A 9 0.60 -22.41 17.25
C THR A 9 0.98 -21.81 15.89
N PRO A 10 1.76 -22.52 15.05
CA PRO A 10 2.07 -22.06 13.70
C PRO A 10 0.81 -21.75 12.87
N GLU A 11 -0.24 -22.55 12.99
CA GLU A 11 -1.53 -22.31 12.32
C GLU A 11 -2.22 -21.05 12.83
N GLU A 12 -2.16 -20.76 14.14
CA GLU A 12 -2.69 -19.51 14.68
C GLU A 12 -1.85 -18.29 14.24
N ILE A 13 -0.54 -18.45 14.06
CA ILE A 13 0.32 -17.40 13.47
C ILE A 13 -0.11 -17.15 12.02
N GLU A 14 -0.26 -18.19 11.21
CA GLU A 14 -0.65 -18.08 9.79
C GLU A 14 -2.08 -17.55 9.60
N ASN A 15 -3.00 -17.76 10.55
CA ASN A 15 -4.36 -17.21 10.51
C ASN A 15 -4.49 -15.81 11.11
N THR A 16 -3.49 -15.35 11.86
CA THR A 16 -3.52 -14.03 12.53
C THR A 16 -2.56 -13.05 11.89
N PHE A 17 -1.51 -13.53 11.23
CA PHE A 17 -0.45 -12.72 10.69
C PHE A 17 -0.14 -13.06 9.23
N GLU A 18 0.03 -12.03 8.41
CA GLU A 18 0.62 -12.15 7.09
C GLU A 18 2.12 -11.89 7.19
N ARG A 19 2.92 -12.66 6.46
CA ARG A 19 4.36 -12.42 6.39
C ARG A 19 4.66 -11.56 5.17
N CYS A 20 5.18 -10.35 5.40
CA CYS A 20 5.59 -9.47 4.31
C CYS A 20 6.58 -10.23 3.40
N PRO A 21 6.29 -10.40 2.10
CA PRO A 21 7.17 -11.16 1.19
C PRO A 21 8.52 -10.45 0.98
N ASP A 22 8.59 -9.16 1.29
CA ASP A 22 9.75 -8.31 1.03
C ASP A 22 10.74 -8.25 2.19
N CYS A 23 10.26 -8.18 3.43
CA CYS A 23 11.11 -8.07 4.62
C CYS A 23 10.97 -9.24 5.60
N GLY A 24 10.01 -10.13 5.37
CA GLY A 24 9.77 -11.31 6.20
C GLY A 24 9.16 -11.02 7.57
N THR A 25 8.75 -9.78 7.87
CA THR A 25 8.11 -9.40 9.14
C THR A 25 6.63 -9.79 9.14
N TYR A 26 6.14 -10.25 10.29
CA TYR A 26 4.73 -10.57 10.50
C TYR A 26 3.89 -9.30 10.74
N ALA A 27 2.81 -9.15 9.97
CA ALA A 27 1.79 -8.10 10.05
C ALA A 27 0.49 -8.73 10.57
N VAL A 28 -0.26 -8.08 11.46
CA VAL A 28 -1.59 -8.59 11.88
C VAL A 28 -2.54 -8.55 10.67
N GLN A 29 -3.12 -9.69 10.28
CA GLN A 29 -4.05 -9.80 9.13
C GLN A 29 -5.30 -8.93 9.29
N ILE A 30 -5.67 -8.64 10.53
CA ILE A 30 -6.88 -7.88 10.87
C ILE A 30 -6.70 -6.37 10.62
N THR A 31 -5.46 -5.86 10.51
CA THR A 31 -5.22 -4.41 10.41
C THR A 31 -4.07 -3.98 9.50
N ASP A 32 -3.53 -4.86 8.65
CA ASP A 32 -2.53 -4.52 7.60
C ASP A 32 -1.43 -3.53 8.08
N SER A 33 -1.06 -3.62 9.36
CA SER A 33 -0.41 -2.52 10.07
C SER A 33 1.11 -2.52 9.87
N HIS A 34 1.59 -3.36 8.97
CA HIS A 34 3.01 -3.51 8.74
C HIS A 34 3.51 -2.51 7.70
N TYR A 35 4.11 -1.44 8.22
CA TYR A 35 4.95 -0.53 7.46
C TYR A 35 6.30 -1.21 7.20
N CYS A 36 6.51 -1.70 5.97
CA CYS A 36 7.75 -2.34 5.55
C CYS A 36 8.87 -1.29 5.36
N THR A 37 9.58 -0.96 6.44
CA THR A 37 10.63 0.06 6.46
C THR A 37 11.82 -0.25 5.56
N THR A 38 12.02 -1.50 5.13
CA THR A 38 13.09 -1.88 4.18
C THR A 38 12.77 -1.50 2.73
N ARG A 39 11.49 -1.27 2.38
CA ARG A 39 11.07 -0.71 1.09
C ARG A 39 10.50 0.71 1.20
N PHE A 40 10.30 1.17 2.43
CA PHE A 40 9.92 2.54 2.73
C PHE A 40 11.19 3.40 2.78
N THR A 41 11.78 3.65 1.62
CA THR A 41 12.68 4.80 1.48
C THR A 41 11.79 6.00 1.19
N SER A 42 11.93 7.06 1.98
CA SER A 42 11.15 8.28 1.76
C SER A 42 11.45 9.00 0.44
N ASN A 43 12.51 8.54 -0.24
CA ASN A 43 12.78 8.81 -1.63
C ASN A 43 12.82 7.46 -2.37
N LEU A 44 11.73 7.11 -3.07
CA LEU A 44 11.81 6.05 -4.07
C LEU A 44 12.80 6.49 -5.15
N SER A 45 13.75 5.62 -5.51
CA SER A 45 14.59 5.90 -6.68
C SER A 45 13.73 5.88 -7.94
N ASP A 46 14.11 6.65 -8.96
CA ASP A 46 13.42 6.65 -10.26
C ASP A 46 13.27 5.22 -10.81
N ALA A 47 14.34 4.41 -10.70
CA ALA A 47 14.32 3.02 -11.12
C ALA A 47 13.31 2.14 -10.36
N GLU A 48 13.09 2.41 -9.06
CA GLU A 48 12.08 1.70 -8.29
C GLU A 48 10.67 2.16 -8.64
N ARG A 49 10.46 3.45 -8.90
CA ARG A 49 9.17 3.96 -9.38
C ARG A 49 8.82 3.35 -10.73
N ASP A 50 9.75 3.34 -11.68
CA ASP A 50 9.58 2.72 -12.99
C ASP A 50 9.23 1.23 -12.89
N GLN A 51 9.91 0.48 -12.01
CA GLN A 51 9.60 -0.94 -11.78
C GLN A 51 8.19 -1.13 -11.22
N ARG A 52 7.76 -0.30 -10.27
CA ARG A 52 6.42 -0.39 -9.67
C ARG A 52 5.33 0.00 -10.67
N ILE A 53 5.56 1.04 -11.47
CA ILE A 53 4.67 1.48 -12.54
C ILE A 53 4.55 0.38 -13.60
N ALA A 54 5.67 -0.20 -14.06
CA ALA A 54 5.66 -1.26 -15.05
C ALA A 54 5.02 -2.57 -14.56
N ALA A 55 5.05 -2.81 -13.25
CA ALA A 55 4.45 -3.98 -12.63
C ALA A 55 2.96 -3.81 -12.31
N ASP A 56 2.41 -2.59 -12.40
CA ASP A 56 1.02 -2.31 -12.07
C ASP A 56 0.07 -2.88 -13.13
N PRO A 57 -0.71 -3.94 -12.83
CA PRO A 57 -1.51 -4.64 -13.84
C PRO A 57 -2.88 -4.00 -14.06
N TYR A 58 -3.24 -2.97 -13.29
CA TYR A 58 -4.59 -2.46 -13.19
C TYR A 58 -4.95 -1.44 -14.28
N PRO A 59 -6.24 -1.26 -14.61
CA PRO A 59 -6.70 -0.45 -15.75
C PRO A 59 -6.22 1.01 -15.71
N ALA A 60 -5.62 1.48 -16.80
CA ALA A 60 -4.95 2.78 -16.84
C ALA A 60 -5.91 3.99 -16.70
N ASP A 61 -7.20 3.78 -16.96
CA ASP A 61 -8.27 4.80 -16.96
C ASP A 61 -8.98 4.97 -15.61
N GLU A 62 -8.70 4.12 -14.62
CA GLU A 62 -9.27 4.28 -13.27
C GLU A 62 -8.79 5.58 -12.60
N THR A 63 -9.69 6.23 -11.87
CA THR A 63 -9.37 7.42 -11.08
C THR A 63 -8.61 7.05 -9.82
N VAL A 64 -7.53 7.79 -9.57
CA VAL A 64 -6.67 7.67 -8.38
C VAL A 64 -6.46 9.05 -7.76
N ALA A 65 -6.01 9.08 -6.51
CA ALA A 65 -5.62 10.32 -5.83
C ALA A 65 -4.11 10.42 -5.64
N ILE A 66 -3.57 11.63 -5.84
CA ILE A 66 -2.21 12.02 -5.46
C ILE A 66 -2.28 13.12 -4.41
N VAL A 67 -1.27 13.24 -3.57
CA VAL A 67 -1.18 14.36 -2.62
C VAL A 67 -0.72 15.61 -3.36
N ASP A 68 -1.58 16.64 -3.40
CA ASP A 68 -1.33 17.92 -4.09
C ASP A 68 -0.41 18.82 -3.24
N GLN A 69 0.84 18.38 -3.09
CA GLN A 69 2.04 19.14 -2.71
C GLN A 69 3.23 18.19 -2.50
N PHE A 70 4.43 18.65 -2.83
CA PHE A 70 5.67 17.87 -2.74
C PHE A 70 6.09 17.71 -1.26
N VAL A 71 5.53 16.73 -0.57
CA VAL A 71 5.86 16.41 0.83
C VAL A 71 6.43 15.01 0.92
N GLY A 72 7.76 14.86 0.90
CA GLY A 72 8.44 13.59 1.16
C GLY A 72 7.94 12.42 0.32
N ASP A 73 7.31 11.43 0.97
CA ASP A 73 6.75 10.18 0.41
C ASP A 73 5.65 10.37 -0.66
N ALA A 74 5.38 11.61 -1.08
CA ALA A 74 4.37 12.04 -2.04
C ALA A 74 4.59 11.56 -3.49
N PHE A 75 5.31 10.46 -3.74
CA PHE A 75 5.45 9.87 -5.07
C PHE A 75 4.55 8.65 -5.27
N ALA A 76 3.49 8.53 -4.47
CA ALA A 76 2.52 7.46 -4.63
C ALA A 76 1.15 8.01 -5.03
N TYR A 77 0.47 7.33 -5.95
CA TYR A 77 -0.97 7.50 -6.11
C TYR A 77 -1.71 6.43 -5.31
N HIS A 78 -2.93 6.77 -4.91
CA HIS A 78 -3.78 5.99 -4.02
C HIS A 78 -5.06 5.60 -4.75
N GLU A 79 -5.42 4.32 -4.65
CA GLU A 79 -6.71 3.86 -5.14
C GLU A 79 -7.83 4.30 -4.20
N LEU A 80 -8.99 4.55 -4.80
CA LEU A 80 -10.14 5.13 -4.15
C LEU A 80 -11.29 4.12 -4.10
N ASP A 81 -12.09 4.21 -3.03
CA ASP A 81 -13.36 3.52 -2.96
C ASP A 81 -14.49 4.30 -3.67
N ALA A 82 -15.73 3.82 -3.54
CA ALA A 82 -16.90 4.44 -4.16
C ALA A 82 -17.24 5.83 -3.60
N ASP A 83 -16.77 6.16 -2.40
CA ASP A 83 -16.97 7.45 -1.74
C ASP A 83 -15.83 8.44 -2.04
N ASN A 84 -14.84 8.01 -2.84
CA ASN A 84 -13.58 8.71 -3.15
C ASN A 84 -12.62 8.82 -1.96
N ASP A 85 -12.74 7.92 -0.99
CA ASP A 85 -11.77 7.80 0.09
C ASP A 85 -10.65 6.82 -0.30
N PRO A 86 -9.38 7.07 0.07
CA PRO A 86 -8.31 6.12 -0.16
C PRO A 86 -8.59 4.77 0.49
N HIS A 87 -8.41 3.68 -0.27
CA HIS A 87 -8.53 2.32 0.30
C HIS A 87 -7.51 2.04 1.39
N CYS A 88 -6.33 2.66 1.31
CA CYS A 88 -5.31 2.58 2.34
C CYS A 88 -5.54 3.57 3.48
N THR A 89 -4.84 3.40 4.59
CA THR A 89 -4.88 4.32 5.74
C THR A 89 -4.06 5.60 5.50
N LEU A 90 -4.17 6.24 4.33
CA LEU A 90 -3.49 7.50 4.04
C LEU A 90 -3.94 8.55 5.05
N GLN A 91 -3.00 9.12 5.79
CA GLN A 91 -3.24 10.24 6.70
C GLN A 91 -2.46 11.45 6.20
N THR A 92 -3.16 12.46 5.70
CA THR A 92 -2.56 13.69 5.21
C THR A 92 -3.49 14.87 5.48
N ASP A 93 -2.91 15.99 5.89
CA ASP A 93 -3.62 17.28 5.98
C ASP A 93 -3.56 18.05 4.64
N ASN A 94 -2.81 17.53 3.67
CA ASN A 94 -2.66 18.14 2.36
C ASN A 94 -3.84 17.77 1.45
N PRO A 95 -4.26 18.67 0.55
CA PRO A 95 -5.30 18.36 -0.42
C PRO A 95 -4.92 17.19 -1.32
N LEU A 96 -5.92 16.45 -1.78
CA LEU A 96 -5.77 15.41 -2.80
C LEU A 96 -6.13 15.99 -4.17
N ALA A 97 -5.30 15.72 -5.17
CA ALA A 97 -5.64 15.89 -6.57
C ALA A 97 -6.04 14.54 -7.17
N TYR A 98 -7.02 14.55 -8.07
CA TYR A 98 -7.58 13.37 -8.69
C TYR A 98 -7.20 13.36 -10.17
N CYS A 99 -6.68 12.23 -10.64
CA CYS A 99 -6.31 12.02 -12.04
C CYS A 99 -6.51 10.55 -12.41
N THR A 100 -6.36 10.21 -13.69
CA THR A 100 -6.29 8.81 -14.10
C THR A 100 -5.01 8.17 -13.62
N ARG A 101 -5.04 6.85 -13.40
CA ARG A 101 -3.85 6.05 -13.10
C ARG A 101 -2.74 6.31 -14.11
N LYS A 102 -3.07 6.39 -15.41
CA LYS A 102 -2.11 6.69 -16.48
C LYS A 102 -1.42 8.04 -16.29
N GLU A 103 -2.18 9.09 -15.99
CA GLU A 103 -1.63 10.43 -15.75
C GLU A 103 -0.70 10.44 -14.53
N ALA A 104 -1.11 9.79 -13.43
CA ALA A 104 -0.26 9.66 -12.25
C ALA A 104 1.06 8.93 -12.57
N GLN A 105 1.00 7.82 -13.32
CA GLN A 105 2.17 7.07 -13.75
C GLN A 105 3.09 7.88 -14.68
N ASP A 106 2.51 8.65 -15.61
CA ASP A 106 3.27 9.55 -16.51
C ASP A 106 4.00 10.65 -15.74
N ASP A 107 3.40 11.14 -14.65
CA ASP A 107 4.00 12.09 -13.71
C ASP A 107 4.91 11.44 -12.65
N GLN A 108 5.28 10.17 -12.84
CA GLN A 108 6.21 9.42 -11.99
C GLN A 108 5.69 9.16 -10.57
N TYR A 109 4.37 9.15 -10.37
CA TYR A 109 3.79 8.58 -9.16
C TYR A 109 3.73 7.06 -9.32
N ALA A 110 4.38 6.33 -8.43
CA ALA A 110 4.28 4.88 -8.35
C ALA A 110 2.97 4.47 -7.66
N PRO A 111 2.45 3.25 -7.87
CA PRO A 111 1.35 2.76 -7.06
C PRO A 111 1.70 2.73 -5.57
N CYS A 112 0.74 3.17 -4.72
CA CYS A 112 0.81 2.91 -3.29
C CYS A 112 0.81 1.38 -3.05
N GLN A 113 1.90 0.86 -2.47
CA GLN A 113 2.02 -0.59 -2.21
C GLN A 113 0.90 -1.14 -1.31
N LEU A 114 0.41 -0.35 -0.35
CA LEU A 114 -0.70 -0.78 0.49
C LEU A 114 -2.01 -0.86 -0.32
N CYS A 115 -2.27 0.11 -1.20
CA CYS A 115 -3.44 0.06 -2.09
C CYS A 115 -3.40 -1.19 -2.99
N GLN A 116 -2.25 -1.49 -3.61
CA GLN A 116 -2.10 -2.67 -4.47
C GLN A 116 -2.34 -3.97 -3.70
N ARG A 117 -1.73 -4.16 -2.52
CA ARG A 117 -1.97 -5.37 -1.71
C ARG A 117 -3.43 -5.52 -1.29
N LEU A 118 -4.06 -4.42 -0.87
CA LEU A 118 -5.47 -4.43 -0.52
C LEU A 118 -6.34 -4.81 -1.73
N ARG A 119 -5.97 -4.35 -2.94
CA ARG A 119 -6.68 -4.73 -4.17
C ARG A 119 -6.48 -6.20 -4.52
N GLU A 120 -5.24 -6.69 -4.49
CA GLU A 120 -4.94 -8.12 -4.73
C GLU A 120 -5.78 -9.01 -3.83
N LYS A 121 -5.92 -8.65 -2.55
CA LYS A 121 -6.77 -9.35 -1.58
C LYS A 121 -8.25 -9.27 -1.94
N ARG A 122 -8.77 -8.05 -2.22
CA ARG A 122 -10.17 -7.86 -2.64
C ARG A 122 -10.52 -8.67 -3.89
N GLU A 123 -9.59 -8.79 -4.84
CA GLU A 123 -9.79 -9.56 -6.07
C GLU A 123 -9.61 -11.07 -5.87
N ALA A 124 -8.76 -11.50 -4.92
CA ALA A 124 -8.60 -12.92 -4.57
C ALA A 124 -9.78 -13.50 -3.77
N ASP A 125 -10.48 -12.67 -3.01
CA ASP A 125 -11.66 -13.05 -2.21
C ASP A 125 -12.99 -13.08 -3.03
N GLN A 126 -12.94 -12.77 -4.34
CA GLN A 126 -14.08 -12.79 -5.28
C GLN A 126 -14.17 -14.09 -6.09
#